data_AF-A0A2H1FXA8-F1
#
_entry.id   AF-A0A2H1FXA8-F1
#
_cell.length_a   1.000
_cell.length_b   1.000
_cell.length_c   1.000
_cell.angle_alpha   90.00
_cell.angle_beta   90.00
_cell.angle_gamma   90.00
#
_symmetry.space_group_name_H-M   'P 1'
#
loop_
_entity.id
_entity.type
_entity.pdbx_description
1 polymer ?
#
loop_
_entity_poly.entity_id
_entity_poly.type
_entity_poly.pdbx_seq_one_letter_code
_entity_poly.pdbx_strand_id
1 'polypeptide(L)'
;METEQQPDVVARQQTRLNTAARTAPPEARNSVQELATELEELRKLPVIPKQRMRAFFNKLATAAFDVKGGIALCRELHDIGYILRQNLVEVREQADENVKEEDNGGIKAEAADFGVNQEIAENIQKEDTGGVEGEVASSDPIERDSNGTNGTLGGEHATADSRRATTALEAVASTRTVPQVLSVKIRAKSSPEHQQLTRTTPHSSNTTAIMVVNVGINGFGRIGRIVFRNAVEHGDVHVVAVNDPFIEPHYAAYMLKYDSTHGVFKGTIEVDGDKGLIVNGKNVRFHTEKDPANIPWKESGADYIVESTGVFTTTEKASAHLKGGAKKVVISAPSADAPMFVMGVNNKTYTSDIPVISNASCTTNCLAPLAKVIHEKFTMIEGLMTTIHSYTATQKTVDGPSGKDWRGGRTAAQNIIPSSTGAAKAVGKVIPDLNGKLTGMSMRVPTANVSVVDLTCRIEKGATYEEITAALKEASEGELKGILAYTEDDIVSSDLNGNPHSSIVDGKAGISLNKNFVKLVSWYDNEWGYSRRVIDLLAYIAKVDGNA
;
A
#
# COMPACT_ATOMS: atom_id res chain seq x y z
N MET A 1 -19.56 -23.17 -6.59
CA MET A 1 -19.66 -22.97 -8.05
C MET A 1 -18.83 -24.06 -8.68
N GLU A 2 -19.47 -24.96 -9.43
CA GLU A 2 -18.77 -26.01 -10.18
C GLU A 2 -17.86 -25.34 -11.21
N THR A 3 -16.60 -25.75 -11.27
CA THR A 3 -15.65 -25.34 -12.31
C THR A 3 -16.15 -25.85 -13.66
N GLU A 4 -16.51 -24.93 -14.54
CA GLU A 4 -17.01 -25.22 -15.89
C GLU A 4 -15.91 -25.94 -16.70
N GLN A 5 -16.27 -26.97 -17.47
CA GLN A 5 -15.29 -27.75 -18.22
C GLN A 5 -14.77 -26.96 -19.43
N GLN A 6 -13.45 -26.97 -19.66
CA GLN A 6 -12.77 -26.24 -20.75
C GLN A 6 -13.38 -26.39 -22.17
N PRO A 7 -13.91 -27.56 -22.59
CA PRO A 7 -14.57 -27.70 -23.89
C PRO A 7 -15.77 -26.75 -24.07
N ASP A 8 -16.46 -26.41 -22.98
CA ASP A 8 -17.60 -25.49 -23.00
C ASP A 8 -17.16 -24.03 -23.20
N VAL A 9 -15.98 -23.65 -22.67
CA VAL A 9 -15.43 -22.30 -22.82
C VAL A 9 -15.10 -21.99 -24.28
N VAL A 10 -14.40 -22.91 -24.95
CA VAL A 10 -14.03 -22.74 -26.37
C VAL A 10 -15.28 -22.77 -27.25
N ALA A 11 -16.25 -23.65 -26.98
CA ALA A 11 -17.52 -23.70 -27.70
C ALA A 11 -18.32 -22.39 -27.56
N ARG A 12 -18.36 -21.80 -26.37
CA ARG A 12 -19.02 -20.50 -26.16
C ARG A 12 -18.32 -19.36 -26.88
N GLN A 13 -16.98 -19.31 -26.85
CA GLN A 13 -16.24 -18.29 -27.59
C GLN A 13 -16.41 -18.44 -29.11
N GLN A 14 -16.51 -19.68 -29.60
CA GLN A 14 -16.85 -19.95 -31.00
C GLN A 14 -18.23 -19.38 -31.38
N THR A 15 -19.25 -19.57 -30.54
CA THR A 15 -20.59 -19.02 -30.78
C THR A 15 -20.57 -17.49 -30.81
N ARG A 16 -19.83 -16.86 -29.90
CA ARG A 16 -19.68 -15.40 -29.85
C ARG A 16 -18.99 -14.86 -31.10
N LEU A 17 -17.93 -15.52 -31.55
CA LEU A 17 -17.18 -15.10 -32.73
C LEU A 17 -18.00 -15.30 -34.03
N ASN A 18 -18.78 -16.38 -34.13
CA ASN A 18 -19.76 -16.56 -35.20
C ASN A 18 -20.85 -15.48 -35.22
N THR A 19 -21.25 -15.00 -34.05
CA THR A 19 -22.24 -13.91 -33.92
C THR A 19 -21.62 -12.59 -34.36
N ALA A 20 -20.39 -12.31 -33.89
CA ALA A 20 -19.61 -11.16 -34.28
C ALA A 20 -19.38 -11.10 -35.80
N ALA A 21 -19.10 -12.23 -36.46
CA ALA A 21 -18.95 -12.28 -37.92
C ALA A 21 -20.23 -11.86 -38.68
N ARG A 22 -21.41 -12.23 -38.16
CA ARG A 22 -22.70 -11.88 -38.77
C ARG A 22 -23.06 -10.40 -38.60
N THR A 23 -22.72 -9.84 -37.44
CA THR A 23 -23.05 -8.46 -37.08
C THR A 23 -21.95 -7.47 -37.46
N ALA A 24 -20.78 -7.95 -37.87
CA ALA A 24 -19.67 -7.10 -38.29
C ALA A 24 -20.02 -6.25 -39.52
N PRO A 25 -19.50 -5.01 -39.57
CA PRO A 25 -19.65 -4.15 -40.73
C PRO A 25 -18.91 -4.75 -41.95
N PRO A 26 -19.30 -4.41 -43.18
CA PRO A 26 -18.79 -5.04 -44.41
C PRO A 26 -17.26 -5.11 -44.50
N GLU A 27 -16.57 -4.07 -44.04
CA GLU A 27 -15.11 -3.93 -44.04
C GLU A 27 -14.39 -4.90 -43.07
N ALA A 28 -15.05 -5.36 -42.01
CA ALA A 28 -14.47 -6.26 -41.01
C ALA A 28 -15.04 -7.69 -41.06
N ARG A 29 -16.14 -7.89 -41.79
CA ARG A 29 -16.88 -9.16 -41.84
C ARG A 29 -16.02 -10.34 -42.27
N ASN A 30 -15.17 -10.16 -43.28
CA ASN A 30 -14.31 -11.23 -43.78
C ASN A 30 -13.26 -11.65 -42.74
N SER A 31 -12.57 -10.68 -42.12
CA SER A 31 -11.56 -10.95 -41.10
C SER A 31 -12.13 -11.64 -39.86
N VAL A 32 -13.33 -11.24 -39.41
CA VAL A 32 -14.00 -11.89 -38.27
C VAL A 32 -14.53 -13.28 -38.64
N GLN A 33 -14.98 -13.48 -39.89
CA GLN A 33 -15.39 -14.78 -40.39
C GLN A 33 -14.22 -15.76 -40.50
N GLU A 34 -13.03 -15.30 -40.93
CA GLU A 34 -11.81 -16.09 -40.96
C GLU A 34 -11.36 -16.54 -39.56
N LEU A 35 -11.42 -15.63 -38.58
CA LEU A 35 -11.16 -15.98 -37.18
C LEU A 35 -12.16 -17.03 -36.66
N ALA A 36 -13.42 -16.98 -37.10
CA ALA A 36 -14.43 -17.95 -36.69
C ALA A 36 -14.10 -19.33 -37.24
N THR A 37 -13.69 -19.39 -38.50
CA THR A 37 -13.25 -20.64 -39.13
C THR A 37 -11.99 -21.19 -38.47
N GLU A 38 -11.02 -20.34 -38.16
CA GLU A 38 -9.75 -20.76 -37.56
C GLU A 38 -9.93 -21.28 -36.12
N LEU A 39 -10.77 -20.64 -35.30
CA LEU A 39 -11.06 -21.15 -33.96
C LEU A 39 -11.78 -22.51 -33.99
N GLU A 40 -12.64 -22.72 -34.99
CA GLU A 40 -13.36 -23.99 -35.19
C GLU A 40 -12.41 -25.11 -35.64
N GLU A 41 -11.37 -24.78 -36.41
CA GLU A 41 -10.29 -25.72 -36.73
C GLU A 41 -9.43 -26.05 -35.51
N LEU A 42 -9.04 -25.04 -34.73
CA LEU A 42 -8.21 -25.23 -33.54
C LEU A 42 -8.93 -26.09 -32.49
N ARG A 43 -10.25 -25.91 -32.33
CA ARG A 43 -11.09 -26.72 -31.44
C ARG A 43 -11.11 -28.21 -31.79
N LYS A 44 -10.91 -28.57 -33.06
CA LYS A 44 -10.91 -29.98 -33.52
C LYS A 44 -9.60 -30.71 -33.22
N LEU A 45 -8.56 -29.99 -32.79
CA LEU A 45 -7.27 -30.58 -32.47
C LEU A 45 -7.29 -31.16 -31.05
N PRO A 46 -6.76 -32.38 -30.84
CA PRO A 46 -6.62 -32.94 -29.50
C PRO A 46 -5.63 -32.14 -28.63
N VAL A 47 -4.63 -31.50 -29.27
CA VAL A 47 -3.69 -30.56 -28.65
C VAL A 47 -3.42 -29.43 -29.62
N ILE A 48 -3.53 -28.17 -29.16
CA ILE A 48 -3.35 -27.00 -30.02
C ILE A 48 -1.87 -26.55 -29.99
N PRO A 49 -1.16 -26.47 -31.12
CA PRO A 49 0.22 -25.99 -31.15
C PRO A 49 0.35 -24.52 -30.71
N LYS A 50 1.34 -24.21 -29.84
CA LYS A 50 1.64 -22.84 -29.34
C LYS A 50 1.75 -21.82 -30.49
N GLN A 51 2.37 -22.21 -31.61
CA GLN A 51 2.52 -21.35 -32.79
C GLN A 51 1.18 -21.02 -33.47
N ARG A 52 0.25 -21.99 -33.57
CA ARG A 52 -1.08 -21.74 -34.15
C ARG A 52 -1.94 -20.87 -33.23
N MET A 53 -1.86 -21.07 -31.92
CA MET A 53 -2.51 -20.17 -30.94
C MET A 53 -1.98 -18.74 -31.02
N ARG A 54 -0.66 -18.58 -31.14
CA ARG A 54 -0.01 -17.26 -31.32
C ARG A 54 -0.48 -16.57 -32.60
N ALA A 55 -0.52 -17.30 -33.72
CA ALA A 55 -1.02 -16.77 -34.98
C ALA A 55 -2.49 -16.34 -34.88
N PHE A 56 -3.32 -17.14 -34.23
CA PHE A 56 -4.73 -16.82 -33.99
C PHE A 56 -4.90 -15.53 -33.17
N PHE A 57 -4.17 -15.37 -32.05
CA PHE A 57 -4.26 -14.16 -31.24
C PHE A 57 -3.77 -12.90 -31.97
N ASN A 58 -2.76 -13.03 -32.82
CA ASN A 58 -2.29 -11.90 -33.63
C ASN A 58 -3.37 -11.47 -34.64
N LYS A 59 -4.00 -12.42 -35.34
CA LYS A 59 -5.10 -12.12 -36.26
C LYS A 59 -6.30 -11.51 -35.54
N LEU A 60 -6.62 -11.99 -34.33
CA LEU A 60 -7.72 -11.48 -33.53
C LEU A 60 -7.47 -10.03 -33.11
N ALA A 61 -6.23 -9.68 -32.77
CA ALA A 61 -5.84 -8.31 -32.48
C ALA A 61 -5.88 -7.40 -33.71
N THR A 62 -5.40 -7.88 -34.85
CA THR A 62 -5.47 -7.14 -36.13
C THR A 62 -6.92 -6.89 -36.53
N ALA A 63 -7.78 -7.90 -36.44
CA ALA A 63 -9.21 -7.74 -36.73
C ALA A 63 -9.88 -6.75 -35.78
N ALA A 64 -9.48 -6.68 -34.50
CA ALA A 64 -9.97 -5.68 -33.56
C ALA A 64 -9.51 -4.25 -33.91
N PHE A 65 -8.37 -4.10 -34.60
CA PHE A 65 -7.84 -2.80 -35.02
C PHE A 65 -8.46 -2.31 -36.34
N ASP A 66 -8.78 -3.23 -37.26
CA ASP A 66 -9.32 -2.90 -38.58
C ASP A 66 -10.80 -2.42 -38.56
N VAL A 67 -11.51 -2.58 -37.44
CA VAL A 67 -12.89 -2.08 -37.29
C VAL A 67 -12.89 -0.57 -37.01
N LYS A 68 -12.74 0.26 -38.05
CA LYS A 68 -12.96 1.71 -37.93
C LYS A 68 -14.41 1.99 -37.55
N GLY A 69 -14.65 2.36 -36.29
CA GLY A 69 -15.95 2.88 -35.82
C GLY A 69 -16.88 1.89 -35.09
N GLY A 70 -16.41 0.70 -34.74
CA GLY A 70 -17.24 -0.33 -34.09
C GLY A 70 -16.78 -0.69 -32.67
N ILE A 71 -16.85 0.25 -31.70
CA ILE A 71 -16.40 0.04 -30.30
C ILE A 71 -16.97 -1.26 -29.70
N ALA A 72 -18.23 -1.59 -30.00
CA ALA A 72 -18.87 -2.81 -29.53
C ALA A 72 -18.21 -4.09 -30.08
N LEU A 73 -17.83 -4.11 -31.36
CA LEU A 73 -17.17 -5.25 -31.98
C LEU A 73 -15.70 -5.37 -31.53
N CYS A 74 -15.00 -4.25 -31.37
CA CYS A 74 -13.64 -4.24 -30.81
C CYS A 74 -13.62 -4.79 -29.38
N ARG A 75 -14.56 -4.37 -28.53
CA ARG A 75 -14.72 -4.88 -27.15
C ARG A 75 -15.06 -6.38 -27.16
N GLU A 76 -15.97 -6.80 -28.03
CA GLU A 76 -16.36 -8.21 -28.13
C GLU A 76 -15.19 -9.11 -28.56
N LEU A 77 -14.42 -8.71 -29.57
CA LEU A 77 -13.23 -9.45 -30.02
C LEU A 77 -12.14 -9.49 -28.93
N HIS A 78 -11.92 -8.36 -28.24
CA HIS A 78 -11.00 -8.28 -27.12
C HIS A 78 -11.38 -9.26 -25.99
N ASP A 79 -12.65 -9.28 -25.60
CA ASP A 79 -13.16 -10.14 -24.54
C ASP A 79 -13.05 -11.63 -24.90
N ILE A 80 -13.32 -11.98 -26.16
CA ILE A 80 -13.12 -13.34 -26.66
C ILE A 80 -11.64 -13.73 -26.56
N GLY A 81 -10.73 -12.85 -26.99
CA GLY A 81 -9.28 -13.06 -26.90
C GLY A 81 -8.78 -13.22 -25.47
N TYR A 82 -9.29 -12.40 -24.54
CA TYR A 82 -8.94 -12.46 -23.13
C TYR A 82 -9.38 -13.78 -22.49
N ILE A 83 -10.63 -14.20 -22.71
CA ILE A 83 -11.17 -15.44 -22.13
C ILE A 83 -10.45 -16.66 -22.70
N LEU A 84 -10.20 -16.70 -24.02
CA LEU A 84 -9.42 -17.79 -24.62
C LEU A 84 -8.00 -17.84 -24.04
N ARG A 85 -7.36 -16.69 -23.80
CA ARG A 85 -6.01 -16.64 -23.21
C ARG A 85 -5.98 -17.18 -21.78
N GLN A 86 -6.94 -16.80 -20.94
CA GLN A 86 -7.00 -17.29 -19.56
C GLN A 86 -7.21 -18.81 -19.47
N ASN A 87 -7.93 -19.40 -20.43
CA ASN A 87 -8.33 -20.81 -20.39
C ASN A 87 -7.47 -21.74 -21.28
N LEU A 88 -6.67 -21.20 -22.21
CA LEU A 88 -5.80 -21.99 -23.10
C LEU A 88 -4.29 -21.84 -22.81
N VAL A 89 -3.87 -20.84 -22.01
CA VAL A 89 -2.44 -20.65 -21.65
C VAL A 89 -1.95 -21.61 -20.57
N GLU A 90 -2.84 -22.23 -19.78
CA GLU A 90 -2.45 -23.21 -18.74
C GLU A 90 -2.01 -24.59 -19.30
N VAL A 91 -2.15 -24.84 -20.61
CA VAL A 91 -1.74 -26.12 -21.21
C VAL A 91 -0.40 -25.98 -21.91
N ARG A 92 0.70 -25.88 -21.15
CA ARG A 92 2.04 -26.35 -21.59
C ARG A 92 3.08 -26.54 -20.49
N GLU A 93 2.68 -27.07 -19.32
CA GLU A 93 3.62 -27.77 -18.42
C GLU A 93 3.35 -29.27 -18.31
N GLN A 94 2.25 -29.79 -18.90
CA GLN A 94 1.90 -31.22 -18.83
C GLN A 94 2.10 -32.02 -20.13
N ALA A 95 2.56 -31.40 -21.23
CA ALA A 95 2.67 -32.08 -22.52
C ALA A 95 4.12 -32.30 -23.04
N ASP A 96 5.15 -31.89 -22.29
CA ASP A 96 6.57 -31.95 -22.72
C ASP A 96 7.45 -32.90 -21.84
N GLU A 97 6.92 -34.04 -21.38
CA GLU A 97 7.75 -35.08 -20.74
C GLU A 97 8.41 -36.07 -21.72
N ASN A 98 8.22 -35.93 -23.04
CA ASN A 98 8.70 -36.93 -24.02
C ASN A 98 9.55 -36.38 -25.18
N VAL A 99 10.32 -35.30 -25.00
CA VAL A 99 11.43 -34.98 -25.91
C VAL A 99 12.63 -34.48 -25.09
N LYS A 100 13.67 -35.30 -25.03
CA LYS A 100 14.99 -34.94 -24.48
C LYS A 100 15.87 -34.30 -25.56
N GLU A 101 16.72 -33.39 -25.09
CA GLU A 101 17.99 -32.91 -25.65
C GLU A 101 18.01 -31.78 -26.69
N GLU A 102 18.96 -30.87 -26.42
CA GLU A 102 19.53 -29.77 -27.23
C GLU A 102 18.69 -28.49 -27.43
N ASP A 103 18.87 -27.48 -26.58
CA ASP A 103 19.83 -26.39 -26.86
C ASP A 103 19.93 -25.40 -25.67
N ASN A 104 21.15 -24.97 -25.37
CA ASN A 104 21.52 -24.08 -24.28
C ASN A 104 21.51 -22.63 -24.79
N GLY A 105 20.52 -21.82 -24.41
CA GLY A 105 20.62 -20.37 -24.61
C GLY A 105 19.29 -19.63 -24.57
N GLY A 106 19.09 -18.81 -23.53
CA GLY A 106 18.20 -17.65 -23.60
C GLY A 106 16.77 -17.84 -23.10
N ILE A 107 16.59 -18.01 -21.80
CA ILE A 107 15.28 -17.83 -21.13
C ILE A 107 15.32 -16.54 -20.30
N LYS A 108 15.24 -15.39 -20.97
CA LYS A 108 14.90 -14.08 -20.39
C LYS A 108 14.35 -13.16 -21.49
N ALA A 109 13.16 -13.45 -22.03
CA ALA A 109 12.30 -12.48 -22.76
C ALA A 109 11.07 -13.17 -23.37
N GLU A 110 10.05 -13.59 -22.61
CA GLU A 110 8.76 -14.03 -23.22
C GLU A 110 7.52 -13.62 -22.39
N ALA A 111 7.49 -12.39 -21.89
CA ALA A 111 6.25 -11.76 -21.41
C ALA A 111 5.92 -10.42 -22.13
N ALA A 112 6.77 -10.00 -23.07
CA ALA A 112 6.63 -8.74 -23.80
C ALA A 112 6.31 -8.92 -25.30
N ASP A 113 6.24 -10.14 -25.82
CA ASP A 113 6.30 -10.38 -27.28
C ASP A 113 4.95 -10.63 -27.97
N PHE A 114 3.86 -10.09 -27.43
CA PHE A 114 2.53 -10.20 -28.04
C PHE A 114 1.81 -8.85 -28.24
N GLY A 115 2.59 -7.77 -28.35
CA GLY A 115 2.32 -6.57 -29.17
C GLY A 115 0.89 -6.04 -29.32
N VAL A 116 0.05 -6.15 -28.30
CA VAL A 116 -1.36 -5.72 -28.36
C VAL A 116 -1.76 -5.18 -26.99
N ASN A 117 -2.16 -3.91 -26.98
CA ASN A 117 -2.86 -3.16 -25.91
C ASN A 117 -2.03 -2.29 -24.96
N GLN A 118 -1.39 -1.28 -25.54
CA GLN A 118 -1.34 0.05 -24.91
C GLN A 118 -2.13 1.07 -25.76
N GLU A 119 -1.98 1.05 -27.09
CA GLU A 119 -2.71 1.96 -28.00
C GLU A 119 -4.22 1.71 -28.15
N ILE A 120 -4.70 0.46 -28.09
CA ILE A 120 -6.15 0.18 -28.17
C ILE A 120 -6.87 0.70 -26.92
N ALA A 121 -6.23 0.62 -25.75
CA ALA A 121 -6.74 1.20 -24.51
C ALA A 121 -6.78 2.73 -24.59
N GLU A 122 -5.79 3.35 -25.24
CA GLU A 122 -5.72 4.80 -25.45
C GLU A 122 -6.76 5.30 -26.47
N ASN A 123 -7.06 4.54 -27.52
CA ASN A 123 -8.11 4.90 -28.49
C ASN A 123 -9.52 4.76 -27.91
N ILE A 124 -9.77 3.79 -27.02
CA ILE A 124 -11.04 3.70 -26.29
C ILE A 124 -11.22 4.90 -25.33
N GLN A 125 -10.14 5.47 -24.79
CA GLN A 125 -10.19 6.63 -23.90
C GLN A 125 -10.33 7.98 -24.61
N LYS A 126 -9.80 8.12 -25.84
CA LYS A 126 -9.78 9.42 -26.55
C LYS A 126 -11.14 9.87 -27.10
N GLU A 127 -12.08 8.97 -27.41
CA GLU A 127 -13.41 9.38 -27.91
C GLU A 127 -14.48 9.51 -26.81
N ASP A 128 -14.30 8.91 -25.64
CA ASP A 128 -15.19 9.13 -24.47
C ASP A 128 -15.04 10.54 -23.85
N THR A 129 -14.08 11.34 -24.34
CA THR A 129 -13.80 12.72 -23.87
C THR A 129 -14.07 13.81 -24.92
N GLY A 130 -14.62 13.45 -26.09
CA GLY A 130 -14.93 14.39 -27.18
C GLY A 130 -16.24 15.15 -27.00
N GLY A 131 -16.26 16.17 -26.14
CA GLY A 131 -17.27 17.23 -26.18
C GLY A 131 -17.02 18.16 -27.36
N VAL A 132 -18.00 18.31 -28.25
CA VAL A 132 -17.95 19.23 -29.39
C VAL A 132 -18.06 20.67 -28.90
N GLU A 133 -17.00 21.45 -29.06
CA GLU A 133 -17.05 22.91 -29.13
C GLU A 133 -17.69 23.35 -30.46
N GLY A 134 -18.61 24.31 -30.38
CA GLY A 134 -19.17 25.03 -31.54
C GLY A 134 -19.68 26.40 -31.11
N GLU A 135 -19.02 27.45 -31.60
CA GLU A 135 -19.30 28.88 -31.40
C GLU A 135 -20.73 29.29 -31.77
N VAL A 136 -21.37 30.16 -30.97
CA VAL A 136 -22.25 31.24 -31.47
C VAL A 136 -22.15 32.48 -30.55
N ALA A 137 -22.08 33.63 -31.18
CA ALA A 137 -21.75 34.96 -30.67
C ALA A 137 -22.84 35.69 -29.85
N SER A 138 -22.36 36.59 -28.97
CA SER A 138 -22.88 37.92 -28.58
C SER A 138 -24.38 38.14 -28.31
N SER A 139 -24.75 38.46 -27.06
CA SER A 139 -25.31 39.77 -26.64
C SER A 139 -25.80 39.75 -25.18
N ASP A 140 -25.27 40.67 -24.36
CA ASP A 140 -25.81 41.11 -23.05
C ASP A 140 -26.87 42.23 -23.25
N PRO A 141 -27.51 42.78 -22.20
CA PRO A 141 -28.25 42.16 -21.08
C PRO A 141 -29.61 42.87 -20.85
N ILE A 142 -30.56 42.28 -20.08
CA ILE A 142 -31.68 43.05 -19.51
C ILE A 142 -31.97 42.62 -18.07
N GLU A 143 -31.70 43.53 -17.13
CA GLU A 143 -32.25 43.59 -15.77
C GLU A 143 -33.78 43.72 -15.79
N ARG A 144 -34.47 43.17 -14.78
CA ARG A 144 -35.60 43.84 -14.12
C ARG A 144 -36.03 43.12 -12.84
N ASP A 145 -35.82 43.80 -11.72
CA ASP A 145 -36.62 43.70 -10.50
C ASP A 145 -38.07 44.11 -10.75
N SER A 146 -39.03 43.48 -10.06
CA SER A 146 -40.17 44.18 -9.45
C SER A 146 -41.02 43.29 -8.52
N ASN A 147 -41.12 43.76 -7.28
CA ASN A 147 -42.20 43.66 -6.28
C ASN A 147 -43.61 43.25 -6.76
N GLY A 148 -44.41 42.63 -5.86
CA GLY A 148 -45.87 42.78 -5.94
C GLY A 148 -46.71 41.81 -5.11
N THR A 149 -47.26 42.32 -4.01
CA THR A 149 -48.17 41.75 -3.01
C THR A 149 -49.63 41.46 -3.43
N ASN A 150 -50.29 40.60 -2.63
CA ASN A 150 -51.70 40.62 -2.13
C ASN A 150 -52.89 40.09 -2.97
N GLY A 151 -53.81 39.40 -2.25
CA GLY A 151 -55.25 39.27 -2.61
C GLY A 151 -55.88 37.87 -2.47
N THR A 152 -56.09 37.27 -1.28
CA THR A 152 -57.33 37.22 -0.43
C THR A 152 -58.64 36.59 -0.97
N LEU A 153 -59.27 35.76 -0.09
CA LEU A 153 -60.70 35.34 0.07
C LEU A 153 -61.17 34.10 -0.75
N GLY A 154 -61.94 33.12 -0.24
CA GLY A 154 -62.57 32.82 1.06
C GLY A 154 -63.48 31.56 0.96
N GLY A 155 -63.97 31.04 2.10
CA GLY A 155 -65.23 30.25 2.15
C GLY A 155 -65.20 28.78 2.59
N GLU A 156 -65.33 28.56 3.91
CA GLU A 156 -66.07 27.52 4.69
C GLU A 156 -66.40 26.13 4.10
N HIS A 157 -66.07 25.01 4.79
CA HIS A 157 -66.88 24.35 5.85
C HIS A 157 -66.28 22.99 6.34
N ALA A 158 -66.42 22.77 7.66
CA ALA A 158 -66.67 21.50 8.38
C ALA A 158 -65.57 20.42 8.64
N THR A 159 -65.11 20.42 9.91
CA THR A 159 -64.95 19.30 10.89
C THR A 159 -64.18 18.01 10.55
N ALA A 160 -63.06 17.78 11.26
CA ALA A 160 -62.90 16.70 12.26
C ALA A 160 -61.45 16.64 12.82
N ASP A 161 -61.33 16.15 14.05
CA ASP A 161 -60.19 16.10 14.96
C ASP A 161 -58.85 15.52 14.45
N SER A 162 -57.73 16.19 14.76
CA SER A 162 -56.92 15.88 15.96
C SER A 162 -55.73 16.85 16.06
N ARG A 163 -55.64 17.57 17.19
CA ARG A 163 -54.62 18.58 17.47
C ARG A 163 -53.53 18.04 18.40
N ARG A 164 -52.29 18.33 18.01
CA ARG A 164 -51.21 19.03 18.75
C ARG A 164 -50.83 18.48 20.14
N ALA A 165 -49.56 18.10 20.36
CA ALA A 165 -48.42 19.01 20.58
C ALA A 165 -48.72 20.08 21.63
N THR A 166 -48.16 19.93 22.84
CA THR A 166 -48.33 20.90 23.92
C THR A 166 -46.99 21.51 24.32
N THR A 167 -47.07 22.83 24.44
CA THR A 167 -46.07 23.85 24.69
C THR A 167 -45.60 23.88 26.15
N ALA A 168 -44.48 24.58 26.32
CA ALA A 168 -43.74 24.88 27.54
C ALA A 168 -44.42 25.82 28.57
N LEU A 169 -43.72 25.93 29.72
CA LEU A 169 -43.52 27.07 30.64
C LEU A 169 -44.23 27.03 32.02
N GLU A 170 -43.37 26.84 33.05
CA GLU A 170 -43.15 27.69 34.26
C GLU A 170 -44.34 28.02 35.20
N ALA A 171 -44.24 28.04 36.53
CA ALA A 171 -43.13 27.95 37.49
C ALA A 171 -43.67 27.73 38.95
N VAL A 172 -42.72 27.53 39.87
CA VAL A 172 -42.68 27.87 41.32
C VAL A 172 -42.56 26.69 42.31
N ALA A 173 -41.29 26.44 42.67
CA ALA A 173 -40.69 26.19 43.99
C ALA A 173 -41.38 25.31 45.06
N SER A 174 -40.68 24.26 45.50
CA SER A 174 -39.96 24.24 46.80
C SER A 174 -39.40 22.84 47.15
N THR A 175 -38.09 22.81 47.41
CA THR A 175 -37.34 21.91 48.33
C THR A 175 -37.48 20.39 48.24
N ARG A 176 -36.38 19.72 47.85
CA ARG A 176 -35.76 18.60 48.62
C ARG A 176 -34.37 18.22 48.10
N THR A 177 -33.37 18.65 48.88
CA THR A 177 -32.08 18.02 49.26
C THR A 177 -31.48 16.87 48.44
N VAL A 178 -30.22 17.09 48.01
CA VAL A 178 -29.25 16.12 47.43
C VAL A 178 -28.27 15.64 48.52
N PRO A 179 -27.86 14.36 48.60
CA PRO A 179 -26.79 13.92 49.49
C PRO A 179 -25.39 14.15 48.89
N GLN A 180 -24.47 14.70 49.69
CA GLN A 180 -23.06 14.89 49.39
C GLN A 180 -22.27 13.58 49.42
N VAL A 181 -21.34 13.41 48.47
CA VAL A 181 -20.27 12.40 48.53
C VAL A 181 -18.97 13.08 48.97
N LEU A 182 -18.34 12.51 50.00
CA LEU A 182 -17.14 12.99 50.66
C LEU A 182 -15.92 13.07 49.72
N SER A 183 -15.19 14.17 49.81
CA SER A 183 -13.84 14.34 49.27
C SER A 183 -12.80 14.02 50.35
N VAL A 184 -11.97 13.01 50.10
CA VAL A 184 -10.84 12.65 50.96
C VAL A 184 -9.63 13.49 50.57
N LYS A 185 -9.22 14.41 51.46
CA LYS A 185 -7.95 15.14 51.38
C LYS A 185 -6.84 14.31 52.03
N ILE A 186 -5.87 13.85 51.24
CA ILE A 186 -4.59 13.36 51.77
C ILE A 186 -3.60 14.51 51.79
N ARG A 187 -3.08 14.78 52.99
CA ARG A 187 -2.13 15.85 53.32
C ARG A 187 -0.73 15.25 53.41
N ALA A 188 0.17 15.62 52.50
CA ALA A 188 1.61 15.32 52.63
C ALA A 188 2.35 16.55 53.18
N LYS A 189 3.21 16.31 54.17
CA LYS A 189 3.98 17.30 54.94
C LYS A 189 5.16 17.87 54.14
N SER A 190 5.51 19.11 54.45
CA SER A 190 6.66 19.86 53.96
C SER A 190 7.89 19.76 54.88
N SER A 191 9.04 20.17 54.31
CA SER A 191 10.29 20.69 54.90
C SER A 191 11.53 19.76 54.86
N PRO A 192 12.78 20.29 54.93
CA PRO A 192 13.52 20.92 53.82
C PRO A 192 14.99 20.40 53.71
N GLU A 193 15.72 20.76 52.65
CA GLU A 193 17.10 21.33 52.67
C GLU A 193 17.81 21.20 51.32
N HIS A 194 18.35 22.34 50.88
CA HIS A 194 19.30 22.48 49.79
C HIS A 194 20.70 22.05 50.27
N GLN A 195 21.31 21.08 49.59
CA GLN A 195 22.77 20.97 49.53
C GLN A 195 23.23 20.94 48.08
N GLN A 196 23.94 22.00 47.72
CA GLN A 196 24.60 22.23 46.45
C GLN A 196 25.90 21.42 46.45
N LEU A 197 25.94 20.34 45.67
CA LEU A 197 27.16 19.57 45.41
C LEU A 197 27.63 19.85 43.98
N THR A 198 28.55 20.79 43.88
CA THR A 198 29.39 21.00 42.70
C THR A 198 30.28 19.77 42.51
N ARG A 199 30.02 19.00 41.46
CA ARG A 199 30.90 17.92 41.03
C ARG A 199 31.42 18.25 39.64
N THR A 200 32.59 18.88 39.60
CA THR A 200 33.44 18.98 38.42
C THR A 200 33.97 17.58 38.10
N THR A 201 33.64 17.06 36.92
CA THR A 201 34.32 15.89 36.34
C THR A 201 34.90 16.27 34.97
N PRO A 202 36.09 15.77 34.63
CA PRO A 202 36.88 16.28 33.51
C PRO A 202 36.28 15.84 32.17
N HIS A 203 36.26 16.77 31.23
CA HIS A 203 35.97 16.53 29.82
C HIS A 203 36.97 15.50 29.27
N SER A 204 36.50 14.26 29.08
CA SER A 204 37.09 13.34 28.10
C SER A 204 36.49 13.67 26.74
N SER A 205 37.13 14.60 26.03
CA SER A 205 36.82 14.91 24.64
C SER A 205 37.23 13.73 23.74
N ASN A 206 36.27 12.87 23.46
CA ASN A 206 36.19 12.10 22.21
C ASN A 206 34.71 11.76 21.98
N THR A 207 33.89 12.80 21.84
CA THR A 207 32.60 12.66 21.17
C THR A 207 32.90 12.77 19.69
N THR A 208 33.04 11.63 19.02
CA THR A 208 32.81 11.57 17.57
C THR A 208 31.41 12.17 17.38
N ALA A 209 31.32 13.37 16.80
CA ALA A 209 30.04 13.96 16.49
C ALA A 209 29.30 12.96 15.59
N ILE A 210 28.24 12.34 16.10
CA ILE A 210 27.36 11.50 15.28
C ILE A 210 26.83 12.43 14.20
N MET A 211 27.21 12.22 12.95
CA MET A 211 26.77 13.08 11.86
C MET A 211 25.31 12.72 11.59
N VAL A 212 24.41 13.55 12.10
CA VAL A 212 22.97 13.36 11.88
C VAL A 212 22.66 13.66 10.42
N VAL A 213 22.12 12.66 9.72
CA VAL A 213 21.90 12.69 8.27
C VAL A 213 20.74 13.60 7.92
N ASN A 214 20.95 14.52 6.97
CA ASN A 214 19.88 15.37 6.46
C ASN A 214 19.01 14.62 5.44
N VAL A 215 17.70 14.59 5.70
CA VAL A 215 16.70 13.82 4.98
C VAL A 215 15.66 14.73 4.35
N GLY A 216 15.28 14.41 3.11
CA GLY A 216 14.10 14.95 2.44
C GLY A 216 12.97 13.91 2.40
N ILE A 217 11.71 14.34 2.47
CA ILE A 217 10.55 13.45 2.33
C ILE A 217 9.71 13.88 1.13
N ASN A 218 9.52 12.99 0.15
CA ASN A 218 8.57 13.18 -0.94
C ASN A 218 7.27 12.43 -0.65
N GLY A 219 6.14 13.16 -0.67
CA GLY A 219 4.82 12.68 -0.26
C GLY A 219 4.62 12.77 1.25
N PHE A 220 3.79 13.71 1.71
CA PHE A 220 3.53 13.96 3.13
C PHE A 220 2.23 13.28 3.61
N GLY A 221 2.03 12.05 3.13
CA GLY A 221 0.92 11.17 3.47
C GLY A 221 1.11 10.44 4.82
N ARG A 222 0.47 9.26 4.99
CA ARG A 222 0.61 8.46 6.22
C ARG A 222 2.07 8.14 6.52
N ILE A 223 2.79 7.51 5.59
CA ILE A 223 4.19 7.13 5.81
C ILE A 223 5.08 8.37 5.97
N GLY A 224 5.02 9.35 5.08
CA GLY A 224 5.83 10.56 5.17
C GLY A 224 5.70 11.30 6.52
N ARG A 225 4.48 11.47 7.04
CA ARG A 225 4.28 12.12 8.36
C ARG A 225 4.75 11.26 9.52
N ILE A 226 4.59 9.94 9.47
CA ILE A 226 5.02 9.06 10.57
C ILE A 226 6.54 8.86 10.55
N VAL A 227 7.19 8.85 9.38
CA VAL A 227 8.64 8.97 9.22
C VAL A 227 9.13 10.28 9.85
N PHE A 228 8.46 11.40 9.54
CA PHE A 228 8.79 12.70 10.15
C PHE A 228 8.68 12.65 11.68
N ARG A 229 7.59 12.10 12.24
CA ARG A 229 7.42 11.95 13.69
C ARG A 229 8.51 11.08 14.31
N ASN A 230 8.84 9.94 13.69
CA ASN A 230 9.92 9.06 14.15
C ASN A 230 11.29 9.77 14.13
N ALA A 231 11.57 10.57 13.09
CA ALA A 231 12.80 11.36 13.01
C ALA A 231 12.91 12.37 14.16
N VAL A 232 11.81 13.05 14.50
CA VAL A 232 11.79 14.00 15.63
C VAL A 232 11.95 13.28 16.98
N GLU A 233 11.31 12.13 17.17
CA GLU A 233 11.32 11.41 18.44
C GLU A 233 12.66 10.77 18.76
N HIS A 234 13.31 10.17 17.75
CA HIS A 234 14.55 9.41 17.97
C HIS A 234 15.83 10.20 17.67
N GLY A 235 15.76 11.22 16.80
CA GLY A 235 16.90 12.07 16.49
C GLY A 235 18.01 11.41 15.65
N ASP A 236 17.77 10.20 15.13
CA ASP A 236 18.73 9.45 14.30
C ASP A 236 19.00 10.13 12.94
N VAL A 237 18.02 10.88 12.44
CA VAL A 237 18.10 11.65 11.19
C VAL A 237 17.43 13.02 11.37
N HIS A 238 17.76 13.96 10.49
CA HIS A 238 17.24 15.31 10.52
C HIS A 238 16.47 15.62 9.24
N VAL A 239 15.15 15.77 9.35
CA VAL A 239 14.32 16.15 8.19
C VAL A 239 14.47 17.64 7.94
N VAL A 240 15.03 17.99 6.78
CA VAL A 240 15.30 19.38 6.39
C VAL A 240 14.37 19.89 5.30
N ALA A 241 13.71 18.98 4.58
CA ALA A 241 12.79 19.32 3.50
C ALA A 241 11.66 18.30 3.33
N VAL A 242 10.50 18.77 2.91
CA VAL A 242 9.32 17.98 2.55
C VAL A 242 8.79 18.47 1.21
N ASN A 243 8.26 17.57 0.39
CA ASN A 243 7.52 17.90 -0.83
C ASN A 243 6.16 17.21 -0.85
N ASP A 244 5.08 17.96 -1.07
CA ASP A 244 3.78 17.41 -1.43
C ASP A 244 2.95 18.43 -2.24
N PRO A 245 2.62 18.16 -3.51
CA PRO A 245 1.90 19.10 -4.36
C PRO A 245 0.42 19.30 -3.98
N PHE A 246 -0.11 18.53 -3.03
CA PHE A 246 -1.51 18.59 -2.61
C PHE A 246 -1.70 19.19 -1.21
N ILE A 247 -0.60 19.62 -0.56
CA ILE A 247 -0.61 20.10 0.82
C ILE A 247 0.22 21.37 0.90
N GLU A 248 -0.39 22.48 1.31
CA GLU A 248 0.33 23.73 1.62
C GLU A 248 0.81 23.76 3.09
N PRO A 249 1.79 24.61 3.47
CA PRO A 249 2.42 24.58 4.80
C PRO A 249 1.48 24.66 6.01
N HIS A 250 0.44 25.50 5.99
CA HIS A 250 -0.55 25.56 7.08
C HIS A 250 -1.31 24.23 7.22
N TYR A 251 -1.72 23.63 6.10
CA TYR A 251 -2.38 22.33 6.11
C TYR A 251 -1.42 21.21 6.54
N ALA A 252 -0.15 21.26 6.11
CA ALA A 252 0.88 20.33 6.58
C ALA A 252 1.07 20.41 8.10
N ALA A 253 1.10 21.62 8.68
CA ALA A 253 1.17 21.82 10.12
C ALA A 253 -0.04 21.21 10.84
N TYR A 254 -1.25 21.39 10.31
CA TYR A 254 -2.46 20.76 10.84
C TYR A 254 -2.39 19.22 10.80
N MET A 255 -2.05 18.65 9.64
CA MET A 255 -1.99 17.20 9.43
C MET A 255 -0.86 16.52 10.22
N LEU A 256 0.24 17.25 10.49
CA LEU A 256 1.30 16.79 11.37
C LEU A 256 0.89 16.88 12.84
N LYS A 257 0.19 17.95 13.24
CA LYS A 257 -0.25 18.18 14.63
C LYS A 257 -1.28 17.17 15.10
N TYR A 258 -2.30 16.91 14.28
CA TYR A 258 -3.43 16.06 14.65
C TYR A 258 -3.45 14.77 13.82
N ASP A 259 -3.27 13.63 14.47
CA ASP A 259 -3.34 12.31 13.85
C ASP A 259 -4.39 11.44 14.56
N SER A 260 -5.35 10.90 13.82
CA SER A 260 -6.42 10.06 14.39
C SER A 260 -5.93 8.72 14.92
N THR A 261 -4.78 8.25 14.45
CA THR A 261 -4.20 6.96 14.86
C THR A 261 -3.16 7.16 15.96
N HIS A 262 -2.22 8.07 15.74
CA HIS A 262 -1.04 8.26 16.60
C HIS A 262 -1.16 9.47 17.53
N GLY A 263 -2.35 10.06 17.63
CA GLY A 263 -2.65 11.17 18.51
C GLY A 263 -1.95 12.49 18.15
N VAL A 264 -2.01 13.42 19.10
CA VAL A 264 -1.47 14.77 18.95
C VAL A 264 0.06 14.74 19.02
N PHE A 265 0.72 15.41 18.06
CA PHE A 265 2.16 15.60 18.05
C PHE A 265 2.64 16.30 19.32
N LYS A 266 3.74 15.82 19.90
CA LYS A 266 4.23 16.28 21.22
C LYS A 266 5.18 17.48 21.16
N GLY A 267 5.71 17.81 19.97
CA GLY A 267 6.58 18.96 19.77
C GLY A 267 5.83 20.24 19.41
N THR A 268 6.59 21.32 19.18
CA THR A 268 6.05 22.57 18.63
C THR A 268 6.06 22.53 17.11
N ILE A 269 5.05 23.16 16.50
CA ILE A 269 4.93 23.31 15.05
C ILE A 269 4.48 24.75 14.79
N GLU A 270 5.29 25.48 14.03
CA GLU A 270 4.97 26.81 13.51
C GLU A 270 5.11 26.80 11.98
N VAL A 271 4.46 27.75 11.32
CA VAL A 271 4.51 27.91 9.86
C VAL A 271 5.41 29.12 9.54
N ASP A 272 6.42 28.93 8.70
CA ASP A 272 7.31 30.00 8.20
C ASP A 272 6.78 30.54 6.86
N GLY A 273 5.58 31.12 6.89
CA GLY A 273 4.85 31.54 5.69
C GLY A 273 4.77 30.41 4.65
N ASP A 274 5.06 30.75 3.38
CA ASP A 274 5.04 29.78 2.28
C ASP A 274 6.33 28.94 2.17
N LYS A 275 7.34 29.19 3.02
CA LYS A 275 8.65 28.53 2.93
C LYS A 275 8.66 27.14 3.55
N GLY A 276 7.77 26.88 4.50
CA GLY A 276 7.62 25.60 5.17
C GLY A 276 7.30 25.69 6.65
N LEU A 277 7.90 24.81 7.44
CA LEU A 277 7.58 24.62 8.85
C LEU A 277 8.77 24.91 9.75
N ILE A 278 8.50 25.30 11.00
CA ILE A 278 9.46 25.32 12.09
C ILE A 278 8.99 24.30 13.13
N VAL A 279 9.72 23.19 13.27
CA VAL A 279 9.38 22.11 14.19
C VAL A 279 10.43 22.01 15.26
N ASN A 280 10.04 22.16 16.54
CA ASN A 280 10.97 22.21 17.68
C ASN A 280 12.13 23.21 17.46
N GLY A 281 11.82 24.36 16.86
CA GLY A 281 12.80 25.41 16.54
C GLY A 281 13.70 25.12 15.32
N LYS A 282 13.48 24.01 14.60
CA LYS A 282 14.25 23.65 13.39
C LYS A 282 13.43 23.91 12.13
N ASN A 283 14.05 24.57 11.15
CA ASN A 283 13.42 24.87 9.87
C ASN A 283 13.34 23.62 8.99
N VAL A 284 12.18 23.41 8.38
CA VAL A 284 11.89 22.37 7.40
C VAL A 284 11.32 23.04 6.16
N ARG A 285 12.05 23.00 5.05
CA ARG A 285 11.55 23.55 3.77
C ARG A 285 10.37 22.73 3.27
N PHE A 286 9.39 23.40 2.68
CA PHE A 286 8.24 22.74 2.09
C PHE A 286 8.12 23.11 0.62
N HIS A 287 8.02 22.10 -0.23
CA HIS A 287 7.86 22.22 -1.68
C HIS A 287 6.51 21.61 -2.10
N THR A 288 6.00 22.04 -3.26
CA THR A 288 4.73 21.56 -3.82
C THR A 288 4.90 21.11 -5.28
N GLU A 289 6.04 20.53 -5.60
CA GLU A 289 6.38 20.09 -6.95
C GLU A 289 5.73 18.74 -7.27
N LYS A 290 5.14 18.64 -8.46
CA LYS A 290 4.58 17.37 -8.97
C LYS A 290 5.64 16.46 -9.59
N ASP A 291 6.63 17.04 -10.26
CA ASP A 291 7.74 16.31 -10.85
C ASP A 291 8.90 16.22 -9.83
N PRO A 292 9.28 15.02 -9.38
CA PRO A 292 10.42 14.80 -8.50
C PRO A 292 11.74 15.43 -8.97
N ALA A 293 11.91 15.62 -10.28
CA ALA A 293 13.10 16.22 -10.87
C ALA A 293 13.25 17.72 -10.58
N ASN A 294 12.14 18.40 -10.27
CA ASN A 294 12.13 19.84 -10.03
C ASN A 294 12.37 20.20 -8.56
N ILE A 295 12.40 19.23 -7.65
CA ILE A 295 12.56 19.48 -6.22
C ILE A 295 14.04 19.82 -5.93
N PRO A 296 14.36 21.02 -5.43
CA PRO A 296 15.75 21.46 -5.25
C PRO A 296 16.34 20.98 -3.92
N TRP A 297 16.46 19.65 -3.74
CA TRP A 297 16.93 19.03 -2.49
C TRP A 297 18.26 19.60 -1.97
N LYS A 298 19.19 19.93 -2.87
CA LYS A 298 20.50 20.50 -2.56
C LYS A 298 20.41 21.82 -1.80
N GLU A 299 19.39 22.65 -2.05
CA GLU A 299 19.23 23.94 -1.37
C GLU A 299 18.96 23.80 0.12
N SER A 300 18.32 22.69 0.51
CA SER A 300 18.06 22.36 1.92
C SER A 300 19.11 21.43 2.51
N GLY A 301 20.08 20.97 1.71
CA GLY A 301 21.08 19.98 2.11
C GLY A 301 20.50 18.58 2.33
N ALA A 302 19.37 18.25 1.69
CA ALA A 302 18.75 16.92 1.79
C ALA A 302 19.50 15.90 0.92
N ASP A 303 20.35 15.10 1.55
CA ASP A 303 21.19 14.11 0.87
C ASP A 303 20.45 12.78 0.63
N TYR A 304 19.58 12.38 1.57
CA TYR A 304 18.86 11.12 1.51
C TYR A 304 17.36 11.39 1.43
N ILE A 305 16.69 10.80 0.44
CA ILE A 305 15.27 11.07 0.18
C ILE A 305 14.43 9.87 0.53
N VAL A 306 13.37 10.08 1.31
CA VAL A 306 12.29 9.12 1.49
C VAL A 306 11.26 9.35 0.39
N GLU A 307 11.15 8.42 -0.53
CA GLU A 307 10.12 8.42 -1.57
C GLU A 307 8.89 7.68 -1.06
N SER A 308 7.89 8.45 -0.61
CA SER A 308 6.68 7.94 0.06
C SER A 308 5.36 8.39 -0.58
N THR A 309 5.40 8.81 -1.84
CA THR A 309 4.21 9.14 -2.63
C THR A 309 3.40 7.90 -3.03
N GLY A 310 4.09 6.76 -3.19
CA GLY A 310 3.52 5.53 -3.72
C GLY A 310 3.40 5.46 -5.25
N VAL A 311 3.83 6.50 -5.99
CA VAL A 311 3.75 6.53 -7.47
C VAL A 311 5.11 6.40 -8.17
N PHE A 312 6.22 6.73 -7.48
CA PHE A 312 7.59 6.66 -8.01
C PHE A 312 8.36 5.45 -7.46
N THR A 313 7.81 4.24 -7.63
CA THR A 313 8.33 3.00 -7.00
C THR A 313 9.31 2.20 -7.86
N THR A 314 9.69 2.70 -9.04
CA THR A 314 10.74 2.10 -9.88
C THR A 314 12.04 2.89 -9.77
N THR A 315 13.16 2.26 -10.10
CA THR A 315 14.50 2.86 -10.05
C THR A 315 14.55 4.10 -10.94
N GLU A 316 14.03 4.01 -12.16
CA GLU A 316 13.95 5.13 -13.10
C GLU A 316 13.20 6.34 -12.51
N LYS A 317 11.99 6.10 -12.00
CA LYS A 317 11.13 7.17 -11.47
C LYS A 317 11.72 7.81 -10.21
N ALA A 318 12.20 6.99 -9.27
CA ALA A 318 12.82 7.48 -8.04
C ALA A 318 14.15 8.21 -8.29
N SER A 319 14.89 7.83 -9.34
CA SER A 319 16.15 8.50 -9.72
C SER A 319 15.96 9.96 -10.14
N ALA A 320 14.74 10.40 -10.45
CA ALA A 320 14.46 11.79 -10.75
C ALA A 320 14.88 12.74 -9.61
N HIS A 321 14.81 12.31 -8.34
CA HIS A 321 15.30 13.09 -7.20
C HIS A 321 16.79 13.40 -7.23
N LEU A 322 17.60 12.58 -7.91
CA LEU A 322 19.04 12.79 -8.03
C LEU A 322 19.35 14.07 -8.84
N LYS A 323 18.44 14.49 -9.74
CA LYS A 323 18.55 15.76 -10.47
C LYS A 323 18.48 16.97 -9.54
N GLY A 324 17.69 16.86 -8.46
CA GLY A 324 17.59 17.86 -7.39
C GLY A 324 18.81 17.92 -6.46
N GLY A 325 19.79 17.04 -6.66
CA GLY A 325 21.02 16.98 -5.89
C GLY A 325 20.98 16.04 -4.67
N ALA A 326 19.96 15.19 -4.57
CA ALA A 326 19.98 14.07 -3.63
C ALA A 326 21.08 13.07 -3.97
N LYS A 327 21.64 12.41 -2.95
CA LYS A 327 22.65 11.35 -3.09
C LYS A 327 22.03 9.95 -3.14
N LYS A 328 21.00 9.72 -2.32
CA LYS A 328 20.33 8.42 -2.19
C LYS A 328 18.82 8.58 -2.12
N VAL A 329 18.11 7.57 -2.59
CA VAL A 329 16.64 7.48 -2.49
C VAL A 329 16.23 6.16 -1.87
N VAL A 330 15.39 6.23 -0.84
CA VAL A 330 14.78 5.09 -0.16
C VAL A 330 13.28 5.10 -0.48
N ILE A 331 12.85 4.16 -1.32
CA ILE A 331 11.45 3.94 -1.67
C ILE A 331 10.74 3.29 -0.48
N SER A 332 9.68 3.91 0.01
CA SER A 332 8.88 3.44 1.15
C SER A 332 7.78 2.44 0.74
N ALA A 333 8.08 1.60 -0.25
CA ALA A 333 7.22 0.55 -0.78
C ALA A 333 8.08 -0.49 -1.53
N PRO A 334 7.56 -1.71 -1.78
CA PRO A 334 8.24 -2.66 -2.66
C PRO A 334 8.50 -2.05 -4.04
N SER A 335 9.70 -2.27 -4.56
CA SER A 335 10.08 -1.90 -5.91
C SER A 335 10.10 -3.12 -6.83
N ALA A 336 9.78 -2.89 -8.10
CA ALA A 336 9.88 -3.92 -9.13
C ALA A 336 11.36 -4.22 -9.47
N ASP A 337 12.22 -3.21 -9.41
CA ASP A 337 13.59 -3.23 -9.93
C ASP A 337 14.66 -2.77 -8.93
N ALA A 338 14.32 -1.95 -7.92
CA ALA A 338 15.27 -1.53 -6.91
C ALA A 338 15.52 -2.64 -5.85
N PRO A 339 16.77 -2.83 -5.38
CA PRO A 339 17.07 -3.80 -4.35
C PRO A 339 16.35 -3.45 -3.04
N MET A 340 15.78 -4.47 -2.40
CA MET A 340 15.02 -4.35 -1.17
C MET A 340 15.86 -4.73 0.05
N PHE A 341 15.76 -3.94 1.10
CA PHE A 341 16.43 -4.18 2.37
C PHE A 341 15.42 -4.24 3.51
N VAL A 342 15.62 -5.20 4.41
CA VAL A 342 14.93 -5.33 5.68
C VAL A 342 15.98 -5.32 6.78
N MET A 343 15.86 -4.36 7.68
CA MET A 343 16.77 -4.22 8.83
C MET A 343 16.74 -5.49 9.68
N GLY A 344 17.91 -5.96 10.11
CA GLY A 344 18.07 -7.20 10.88
C GLY A 344 18.11 -8.47 10.03
N VAL A 345 17.79 -8.38 8.73
CA VAL A 345 17.76 -9.53 7.82
C VAL A 345 18.89 -9.43 6.81
N ASN A 346 18.81 -8.50 5.85
CA ASN A 346 19.78 -8.38 4.76
C ASN A 346 20.38 -6.98 4.63
N ASN A 347 20.15 -6.06 5.56
CA ASN A 347 20.74 -4.71 5.48
C ASN A 347 22.27 -4.72 5.32
N LYS A 348 22.96 -5.76 5.83
CA LYS A 348 24.41 -5.94 5.68
C LYS A 348 24.88 -6.23 4.24
N THR A 349 23.97 -6.52 3.32
CA THR A 349 24.31 -6.73 1.89
C THR A 349 24.26 -5.43 1.09
N TYR A 350 23.95 -4.30 1.73
CA TYR A 350 23.95 -2.98 1.09
C TYR A 350 25.37 -2.56 0.70
N THR A 351 25.50 -1.90 -0.46
CA THR A 351 26.73 -1.31 -0.94
C THR A 351 26.49 0.13 -1.41
N SER A 352 27.48 1.00 -1.18
CA SER A 352 27.39 2.45 -1.42
C SER A 352 27.28 2.87 -2.89
N ASP A 353 27.45 1.97 -3.85
CA ASP A 353 27.28 2.25 -5.27
C ASP A 353 25.80 2.29 -5.69
N ILE A 354 24.87 1.80 -4.86
CA ILE A 354 23.45 1.69 -5.19
C ILE A 354 22.74 3.03 -4.87
N PRO A 355 22.24 3.80 -5.85
CA PRO A 355 21.66 5.12 -5.61
C PRO A 355 20.20 5.08 -5.14
N VAL A 356 19.46 4.05 -5.56
CA VAL A 356 18.03 3.89 -5.24
C VAL A 356 17.81 2.52 -4.64
N ILE A 357 17.19 2.49 -3.46
CA ILE A 357 16.87 1.26 -2.73
C ILE A 357 15.41 1.28 -2.26
N SER A 358 14.91 0.14 -1.81
CA SER A 358 13.57 0.02 -1.24
C SER A 358 13.63 -0.56 0.17
N ASN A 359 12.81 -0.03 1.09
CA ASN A 359 12.62 -0.60 2.42
C ASN A 359 11.57 -1.74 2.44
N ALA A 360 11.30 -2.36 1.27
CA ALA A 360 10.25 -3.36 1.08
C ALA A 360 8.85 -2.87 1.53
N SER A 361 8.01 -3.76 2.06
CA SER A 361 6.69 -3.43 2.63
C SER A 361 6.65 -3.60 4.15
N CYS A 362 5.65 -3.03 4.81
CA CYS A 362 5.33 -3.30 6.22
C CYS A 362 5.18 -4.81 6.50
N THR A 363 4.42 -5.54 5.68
CA THR A 363 4.23 -6.99 5.83
C THR A 363 5.54 -7.77 5.63
N THR A 364 6.39 -7.38 4.67
CA THR A 364 7.70 -8.03 4.49
C THR A 364 8.62 -7.76 5.68
N ASN A 365 8.60 -6.56 6.26
CA ASN A 365 9.35 -6.23 7.46
C ASN A 365 8.86 -7.01 8.69
N CYS A 366 7.57 -7.36 8.75
CA CYS A 366 7.04 -8.25 9.79
C CYS A 366 7.44 -9.72 9.55
N LEU A 367 7.24 -10.22 8.33
CA LEU A 367 7.43 -11.64 8.02
C LEU A 367 8.91 -12.06 7.93
N ALA A 368 9.80 -11.22 7.39
CA ALA A 368 11.17 -11.64 7.10
C ALA A 368 12.01 -11.93 8.37
N PRO A 369 11.97 -11.12 9.45
CA PRO A 369 12.65 -11.45 10.71
C PRO A 369 12.13 -12.76 11.34
N LEU A 370 10.81 -12.95 11.34
CA LEU A 370 10.17 -14.19 11.78
C LEU A 370 10.65 -15.39 10.95
N ALA A 371 10.61 -15.28 9.62
CA ALA A 371 11.01 -16.34 8.71
C ALA A 371 12.52 -16.67 8.81
N LYS A 372 13.38 -15.66 9.03
CA LYS A 372 14.82 -15.84 9.27
C LYS A 372 15.05 -16.77 10.45
N VAL A 373 14.48 -16.45 11.62
CA VAL A 373 14.68 -17.24 12.84
C VAL A 373 14.20 -18.68 12.65
N ILE A 374 13.00 -18.86 12.08
CA ILE A 374 12.44 -20.19 11.85
C ILE A 374 13.28 -20.99 10.85
N HIS A 375 13.75 -20.34 9.78
CA HIS A 375 14.55 -21.02 8.77
C HIS A 375 15.93 -21.41 9.30
N GLU A 376 16.65 -20.53 9.97
CA GLU A 376 17.99 -20.83 10.48
C GLU A 376 17.96 -21.90 11.58
N LYS A 377 16.98 -21.84 12.49
CA LYS A 377 16.89 -22.79 13.61
C LYS A 377 16.31 -24.13 13.18
N PHE A 378 15.24 -24.14 12.39
CA PHE A 378 14.45 -25.36 12.13
C PHE A 378 14.38 -25.80 10.66
N THR A 379 15.01 -25.06 9.74
CA THR A 379 14.92 -25.24 8.28
C THR A 379 13.48 -25.24 7.78
N MET A 380 13.00 -24.06 7.37
CA MET A 380 11.69 -23.94 6.73
C MET A 380 11.70 -24.57 5.33
N ILE A 381 10.79 -25.52 5.10
CA ILE A 381 10.62 -26.22 3.82
C ILE A 381 9.71 -25.41 2.89
N GLU A 382 8.55 -25.00 3.41
CA GLU A 382 7.55 -24.23 2.70
C GLU A 382 6.64 -23.48 3.68
N GLY A 383 6.01 -22.40 3.24
CA GLY A 383 5.03 -21.68 4.04
C GLY A 383 4.07 -20.84 3.22
N LEU A 384 2.86 -20.71 3.77
CA LEU A 384 1.81 -19.83 3.27
C LEU A 384 1.51 -18.77 4.33
N MET A 385 1.49 -17.52 3.88
CA MET A 385 1.20 -16.38 4.74
C MET A 385 -0.17 -15.78 4.40
N THR A 386 -0.96 -15.49 5.43
CA THR A 386 -2.07 -14.54 5.34
C THR A 386 -1.73 -13.35 6.21
N THR A 387 -1.81 -12.14 5.68
CA THR A 387 -1.81 -10.96 6.55
C THR A 387 -3.23 -10.42 6.70
N ILE A 388 -3.70 -10.36 7.94
CA ILE A 388 -4.93 -9.67 8.31
C ILE A 388 -4.53 -8.22 8.53
N HIS A 389 -4.85 -7.36 7.58
CA HIS A 389 -4.22 -6.05 7.44
C HIS A 389 -5.27 -4.95 7.56
N SER A 390 -4.95 -3.88 8.28
CA SER A 390 -5.77 -2.66 8.33
C SER A 390 -6.04 -2.10 6.95
N TYR A 391 -7.13 -1.35 6.80
CA TYR A 391 -7.34 -0.65 5.53
C TYR A 391 -6.31 0.49 5.35
N THR A 392 -6.01 0.86 4.11
CA THR A 392 -5.05 1.92 3.77
C THR A 392 -5.68 3.00 2.90
N ALA A 393 -4.96 4.10 2.66
CA ALA A 393 -5.44 5.25 1.88
C ALA A 393 -5.87 4.92 0.44
N THR A 394 -5.48 3.77 -0.10
CA THR A 394 -5.89 3.31 -1.43
C THR A 394 -7.33 2.76 -1.48
N GLN A 395 -7.87 2.32 -0.34
CA GLN A 395 -9.25 1.80 -0.23
C GLN A 395 -10.27 2.94 -0.12
N LYS A 396 -11.55 2.60 -0.22
CA LYS A 396 -12.64 3.57 -0.37
C LYS A 396 -13.57 3.58 0.83
N THR A 397 -14.11 4.75 1.15
CA THR A 397 -15.10 4.94 2.22
C THR A 397 -16.45 4.34 1.86
N VAL A 398 -16.78 4.29 0.58
CA VAL A 398 -17.98 3.67 0.01
C VAL A 398 -17.57 2.89 -1.25
N ASP A 399 -18.45 1.99 -1.72
CA ASP A 399 -18.23 1.25 -2.97
C ASP A 399 -17.94 2.21 -4.14
N GLY A 400 -16.79 2.04 -4.79
CA GLY A 400 -16.35 2.91 -5.88
C GLY A 400 -15.23 2.30 -6.73
N PRO A 401 -14.82 3.00 -7.82
CA PRO A 401 -13.81 2.49 -8.73
C PRO A 401 -12.44 2.31 -8.06
N SER A 402 -11.73 1.24 -8.44
CA SER A 402 -10.37 0.94 -7.99
C SER A 402 -9.52 0.53 -9.19
N GLY A 403 -8.45 1.29 -9.43
CA GLY A 403 -7.56 1.07 -10.59
C GLY A 403 -6.62 -0.12 -10.45
N LYS A 404 -6.54 -0.74 -9.26
CA LYS A 404 -5.63 -1.88 -9.01
C LYS A 404 -6.37 -3.21 -8.98
N ASP A 405 -7.50 -3.28 -8.26
CA ASP A 405 -8.30 -4.48 -8.13
C ASP A 405 -9.74 -4.15 -7.73
N TRP A 406 -10.73 -4.93 -8.19
CA TRP A 406 -12.15 -4.65 -7.96
C TRP A 406 -12.56 -4.74 -6.49
N ARG A 407 -11.95 -5.65 -5.72
CA ARG A 407 -12.31 -5.90 -4.32
C ARG A 407 -11.94 -4.71 -3.43
N GLY A 408 -10.81 -4.05 -3.70
CA GLY A 408 -10.32 -2.86 -3.00
C GLY A 408 -11.16 -1.61 -3.24
N GLY A 409 -12.08 -1.65 -4.20
CA GLY A 409 -13.08 -0.59 -4.42
C GLY A 409 -14.27 -0.65 -3.46
N ARG A 410 -14.44 -1.73 -2.69
CA ARG A 410 -15.55 -1.90 -1.75
C ARG A 410 -15.33 -1.12 -0.45
N THR A 411 -16.42 -0.73 0.22
CA THR A 411 -16.43 -0.01 1.50
C THR A 411 -15.46 -0.63 2.53
N ALA A 412 -14.37 0.06 2.82
CA ALA A 412 -13.25 -0.47 3.60
C ALA A 412 -13.63 -0.84 5.05
N ALA A 413 -14.44 0.00 5.70
CA ALA A 413 -14.81 -0.15 7.10
C ALA A 413 -15.98 -1.13 7.33
N GLN A 414 -16.51 -1.78 6.29
CA GLN A 414 -17.64 -2.71 6.40
C GLN A 414 -17.39 -4.08 5.78
N ASN A 415 -16.19 -4.32 5.24
CA ASN A 415 -15.89 -5.57 4.54
C ASN A 415 -14.58 -6.18 5.04
N ILE A 416 -14.54 -7.51 5.01
CA ILE A 416 -13.30 -8.27 4.95
C ILE A 416 -12.98 -8.45 3.46
N ILE A 417 -11.88 -7.86 2.99
CA ILE A 417 -11.56 -7.76 1.57
C ILE A 417 -10.31 -8.57 1.26
N PRO A 418 -10.42 -9.73 0.60
CA PRO A 418 -9.25 -10.46 0.16
C PRO A 418 -8.49 -9.68 -0.92
N SER A 419 -7.17 -9.63 -0.83
CA SER A 419 -6.28 -8.94 -1.77
C SER A 419 -4.98 -9.71 -1.95
N SER A 420 -4.43 -9.68 -3.17
CA SER A 420 -3.13 -10.28 -3.46
C SER A 420 -2.00 -9.43 -2.87
N THR A 421 -0.91 -10.08 -2.46
CA THR A 421 0.28 -9.39 -1.97
C THR A 421 1.55 -10.11 -2.43
N GLY A 422 2.54 -9.32 -2.83
CA GLY A 422 3.89 -9.81 -3.12
C GLY A 422 4.77 -9.96 -1.88
N ALA A 423 4.28 -9.61 -0.68
CA ALA A 423 5.12 -9.48 0.51
C ALA A 423 5.82 -10.77 0.92
N ALA A 424 5.13 -11.91 0.87
CA ALA A 424 5.73 -13.23 1.16
C ALA A 424 6.73 -13.65 0.10
N LYS A 425 6.43 -13.42 -1.19
CA LYS A 425 7.38 -13.67 -2.28
C LYS A 425 8.63 -12.80 -2.15
N ALA A 426 8.48 -11.56 -1.66
CA ALA A 426 9.59 -10.65 -1.40
C ALA A 426 10.53 -11.12 -0.28
N VAL A 427 10.06 -11.99 0.64
CA VAL A 427 10.95 -12.64 1.62
C VAL A 427 12.02 -13.46 0.92
N GLY A 428 11.68 -14.17 -0.16
CA GLY A 428 12.64 -14.90 -0.99
C GLY A 428 13.70 -14.01 -1.67
N LYS A 429 13.46 -12.70 -1.79
CA LYS A 429 14.45 -11.74 -2.31
C LYS A 429 15.43 -11.26 -1.22
N VAL A 430 14.98 -11.16 0.03
CA VAL A 430 15.80 -10.70 1.16
C VAL A 430 16.43 -11.87 1.94
N ILE A 431 15.87 -13.07 1.81
CA ILE A 431 16.42 -14.34 2.29
C ILE A 431 16.42 -15.31 1.10
N PRO A 432 17.48 -15.33 0.27
CA PRO A 432 17.53 -16.11 -0.96
C PRO A 432 17.22 -17.60 -0.80
N ASP A 433 17.58 -18.20 0.35
CA ASP A 433 17.32 -19.61 0.66
C ASP A 433 15.82 -19.95 0.81
N LEU A 434 14.98 -18.92 0.96
CA LEU A 434 13.52 -19.01 1.01
C LEU A 434 12.84 -18.66 -0.32
N ASN A 435 13.61 -18.39 -1.38
CA ASN A 435 13.05 -18.13 -2.69
C ASN A 435 12.26 -19.34 -3.21
N GLY A 436 11.02 -19.11 -3.65
CA GLY A 436 10.09 -20.16 -4.07
C GLY A 436 9.43 -20.95 -2.92
N LYS A 437 9.85 -20.76 -1.65
CA LYS A 437 9.31 -21.49 -0.49
C LYS A 437 8.20 -20.73 0.24
N LEU A 438 8.05 -19.43 -0.03
CA LEU A 438 7.06 -18.56 0.61
C LEU A 438 6.21 -17.81 -0.40
N THR A 439 4.90 -17.89 -0.21
CA THR A 439 3.92 -17.03 -0.88
C THR A 439 2.75 -16.78 0.07
N GLY A 440 1.80 -15.93 -0.33
CA GLY A 440 0.71 -15.59 0.56
C GLY A 440 -0.30 -14.64 -0.05
N MET A 441 -1.25 -14.24 0.79
CA MET A 441 -2.33 -13.33 0.45
C MET A 441 -2.60 -12.37 1.63
N SER A 442 -3.53 -11.43 1.44
CA SER A 442 -3.96 -10.54 2.51
C SER A 442 -5.48 -10.49 2.61
N MET A 443 -5.96 -10.25 3.82
CA MET A 443 -7.35 -9.92 4.13
C MET A 443 -7.37 -8.52 4.72
N ARG A 444 -7.89 -7.53 3.98
CA ARG A 444 -8.09 -6.19 4.55
C ARG A 444 -9.30 -6.20 5.46
N VAL A 445 -9.17 -5.64 6.66
CA VAL A 445 -10.23 -5.64 7.67
C VAL A 445 -10.56 -4.22 8.18
N PRO A 446 -11.73 -4.00 8.79
CA PRO A 446 -12.18 -2.70 9.34
C PRO A 446 -11.40 -2.18 10.56
N THR A 447 -10.07 -2.18 10.53
CA THR A 447 -9.22 -1.51 11.51
C THR A 447 -8.43 -0.39 10.85
N ALA A 448 -8.27 0.74 11.54
CA ALA A 448 -7.60 1.92 10.99
C ALA A 448 -6.07 1.76 10.93
N ASN A 449 -5.51 0.96 11.83
CA ASN A 449 -4.08 0.66 11.91
C ASN A 449 -3.85 -0.63 12.71
N VAL A 450 -2.60 -1.10 12.66
CA VAL A 450 -2.10 -2.37 13.19
C VAL A 450 -2.64 -3.59 12.45
N SER A 451 -1.70 -4.39 11.99
CA SER A 451 -1.92 -5.57 11.18
C SER A 451 -1.24 -6.78 11.82
N VAL A 452 -1.58 -7.97 11.34
CA VAL A 452 -1.00 -9.22 11.84
C VAL A 452 -0.67 -10.15 10.68
N VAL A 453 0.46 -10.82 10.79
CA VAL A 453 0.90 -11.92 9.95
C VAL A 453 0.48 -13.23 10.61
N ASP A 454 -0.21 -14.07 9.85
CA ASP A 454 -0.41 -15.49 10.11
C ASP A 454 0.50 -16.24 9.12
N LEU A 455 1.54 -16.88 9.65
CA LEU A 455 2.44 -17.74 8.89
C LEU A 455 2.16 -19.19 9.24
N THR A 456 1.68 -19.97 8.27
CA THR A 456 1.59 -21.42 8.39
C THR A 456 2.73 -22.04 7.61
N CYS A 457 3.60 -22.80 8.27
CA CYS A 457 4.80 -23.33 7.64
C CYS A 457 5.13 -24.76 8.09
N ARG A 458 5.86 -25.46 7.21
CA ARG A 458 6.44 -26.77 7.48
C ARG A 458 7.94 -26.63 7.71
N ILE A 459 8.42 -27.21 8.81
CA ILE A 459 9.83 -27.21 9.22
C ILE A 459 10.42 -28.62 9.14
N GLU A 460 11.70 -28.73 8.81
CA GLU A 460 12.38 -30.01 8.58
C GLU A 460 12.78 -30.70 9.88
N LYS A 461 13.44 -29.97 10.80
CA LYS A 461 14.06 -30.57 11.99
C LYS A 461 13.05 -31.10 13.02
N GLY A 462 11.81 -30.63 12.94
CA GLY A 462 10.75 -30.87 13.92
C GLY A 462 11.05 -30.19 15.26
N ALA A 463 10.04 -29.62 15.91
CA ALA A 463 10.19 -28.96 17.20
C ALA A 463 8.87 -28.96 17.98
N THR A 464 8.93 -28.86 19.31
CA THR A 464 7.75 -28.49 20.10
C THR A 464 7.44 -27.01 19.93
N TYR A 465 6.22 -26.59 20.27
CA TYR A 465 5.87 -25.18 20.16
C TYR A 465 6.70 -24.30 21.10
N GLU A 466 7.04 -24.82 22.28
CA GLU A 466 7.89 -24.18 23.27
C GLU A 466 9.32 -23.98 22.76
N GLU A 467 9.88 -24.94 22.02
CA GLU A 467 11.19 -24.79 21.39
C GLU A 467 11.18 -23.70 20.31
N ILE A 468 10.09 -23.62 19.54
CA ILE A 468 9.91 -22.60 18.50
C ILE A 468 9.79 -21.20 19.12
N THR A 469 8.93 -21.04 20.13
CA THR A 469 8.74 -19.75 20.79
C THR A 469 9.97 -19.32 21.58
N ALA A 470 10.70 -20.24 22.21
CA ALA A 470 11.97 -19.95 22.86
C ALA A 470 13.02 -19.41 21.89
N ALA A 471 13.13 -19.98 20.68
CA ALA A 471 14.03 -19.47 19.65
C ALA A 471 13.66 -18.06 19.16
N LEU A 472 12.36 -17.78 19.04
CA LEU A 472 11.87 -16.44 18.69
C LEU A 472 12.12 -15.41 19.79
N LYS A 473 11.92 -15.82 21.05
CA LYS A 473 12.23 -14.99 22.22
C LYS A 473 13.74 -14.70 22.31
N GLU A 474 14.59 -15.72 22.17
CA GLU A 474 16.05 -15.57 22.12
C GLU A 474 16.48 -14.56 21.05
N ALA A 475 15.94 -14.68 19.82
CA ALA A 475 16.25 -13.75 18.74
C ALA A 475 15.79 -12.32 19.04
N SER A 476 14.63 -12.15 19.67
CA SER A 476 14.08 -10.85 20.07
C SER A 476 14.90 -10.15 21.16
N GLU A 477 15.53 -10.93 22.05
CA GLU A 477 16.38 -10.41 23.13
C GLU A 477 17.85 -10.26 22.68
N GLY A 478 18.24 -10.91 21.58
CA GLY A 478 19.59 -10.95 21.01
C GLY A 478 19.71 -10.20 19.68
N GLU A 479 19.97 -10.94 18.58
CA GLU A 479 20.38 -10.36 17.29
C GLU A 479 19.33 -9.47 16.61
N LEU A 480 18.04 -9.63 16.92
CA LEU A 480 16.94 -8.87 16.35
C LEU A 480 16.31 -7.90 17.35
N LYS A 481 17.00 -7.57 18.45
CA LYS A 481 16.52 -6.63 19.46
C LYS A 481 16.14 -5.27 18.85
N GLY A 482 14.93 -4.80 19.15
CA GLY A 482 14.36 -3.56 18.62
C GLY A 482 13.74 -3.70 17.22
N ILE A 483 13.82 -4.89 16.60
CA ILE A 483 13.22 -5.23 15.31
C ILE A 483 12.15 -6.29 15.50
N LEU A 484 12.52 -7.42 16.12
CA LEU A 484 11.64 -8.50 16.56
C LEU A 484 11.38 -8.33 18.06
N ALA A 485 10.13 -8.39 18.48
CA ALA A 485 9.71 -8.50 19.86
C ALA A 485 8.96 -9.82 20.07
N TYR A 486 8.81 -10.23 21.33
CA TYR A 486 8.07 -11.42 21.73
C TYR A 486 7.18 -11.07 22.92
N THR A 487 5.95 -11.58 22.94
CA THR A 487 5.02 -11.39 24.06
C THR A 487 4.24 -12.67 24.36
N GLU A 488 3.87 -12.82 25.63
CA GLU A 488 2.93 -13.83 26.15
C GLU A 488 1.72 -13.14 26.81
N ASP A 489 1.61 -11.82 26.70
CA ASP A 489 0.44 -11.09 27.17
C ASP A 489 -0.74 -11.32 26.21
N ASP A 490 -1.97 -11.26 26.74
CA ASP A 490 -3.19 -11.45 25.95
C ASP A 490 -3.57 -10.15 25.22
N ILE A 491 -2.72 -9.75 24.26
CA ILE A 491 -2.84 -8.48 23.52
C ILE A 491 -3.82 -8.54 22.35
N VAL A 492 -4.29 -7.36 21.93
CA VAL A 492 -5.06 -7.16 20.70
C VAL A 492 -4.43 -6.03 19.86
N SER A 493 -4.97 -5.80 18.65
CA SER A 493 -4.38 -4.87 17.68
C SER A 493 -4.17 -3.45 18.24
N SER A 494 -5.12 -2.92 19.03
CA SER A 494 -5.04 -1.55 19.55
C SER A 494 -3.85 -1.31 20.48
N ASP A 495 -3.38 -2.35 21.16
CA ASP A 495 -2.30 -2.27 22.15
C ASP A 495 -0.94 -1.98 21.50
N LEU A 496 -0.87 -2.14 20.17
CA LEU A 496 0.36 -2.00 19.40
C LEU A 496 0.42 -0.72 18.56
N ASN A 497 -0.57 0.17 18.68
CA ASN A 497 -0.50 1.47 18.02
C ASN A 497 0.71 2.27 18.54
N GLY A 498 1.55 2.73 17.62
CA GLY A 498 2.80 3.42 17.95
C GLY A 498 3.93 2.49 18.37
N ASN A 499 3.77 1.17 18.24
CA ASN A 499 4.85 0.22 18.55
C ASN A 499 5.93 0.28 17.44
N PRO A 500 7.22 0.49 17.77
CA PRO A 500 8.28 0.68 16.78
C PRO A 500 8.87 -0.62 16.24
N HIS A 501 8.47 -1.80 16.71
CA HIS A 501 9.00 -3.07 16.22
C HIS A 501 8.45 -3.41 14.84
N SER A 502 9.24 -4.10 14.04
CA SER A 502 8.79 -4.60 12.73
C SER A 502 7.86 -5.80 12.87
N SER A 503 8.11 -6.62 13.90
CA SER A 503 7.44 -7.89 14.14
C SER A 503 7.35 -8.12 15.65
N ILE A 504 6.14 -8.35 16.16
CA ILE A 504 5.90 -8.70 17.56
C ILE A 504 5.28 -10.10 17.56
N VAL A 505 6.05 -11.12 17.93
CA VAL A 505 5.58 -12.50 17.99
C VAL A 505 4.61 -12.66 19.16
N ASP A 506 3.45 -13.22 18.87
CA ASP A 506 2.45 -13.59 19.86
C ASP A 506 2.62 -15.07 20.22
N GLY A 507 3.22 -15.32 21.39
CA GLY A 507 3.54 -16.66 21.86
C GLY A 507 2.32 -17.49 22.29
N LYS A 508 1.14 -16.87 22.45
CA LYS A 508 -0.10 -17.56 22.83
C LYS A 508 -1.04 -17.78 21.65
N ALA A 509 -1.00 -16.93 20.62
CA ALA A 509 -1.91 -17.01 19.48
C ALA A 509 -1.48 -18.03 18.40
N GLY A 510 -0.22 -18.46 18.39
CA GLY A 510 0.23 -19.52 17.48
C GLY A 510 -0.19 -20.91 17.93
N ILE A 511 -0.07 -21.89 17.04
CA ILE A 511 -0.46 -23.28 17.31
C ILE A 511 0.33 -24.26 16.45
N SER A 512 0.78 -25.36 17.04
CA SER A 512 1.41 -26.47 16.32
C SER A 512 0.41 -27.60 16.11
N LEU A 513 0.25 -28.07 14.87
CA LEU A 513 -0.56 -29.26 14.59
C LEU A 513 0.22 -30.53 14.95
N ASN A 514 1.51 -30.54 14.64
CA ASN A 514 2.46 -31.59 14.95
C ASN A 514 3.88 -30.99 14.96
N LYS A 515 4.90 -31.81 15.20
CA LYS A 515 6.29 -31.37 15.32
C LYS A 515 6.82 -30.61 14.10
N ASN A 516 6.28 -30.85 12.91
CA ASN A 516 6.80 -30.30 11.65
C ASN A 516 5.88 -29.26 11.02
N PHE A 517 4.67 -29.04 11.53
CA PHE A 517 3.69 -28.15 10.91
C PHE A 517 3.09 -27.20 11.94
N VAL A 518 3.40 -25.91 11.79
CA VAL A 518 3.14 -24.86 12.78
C VAL A 518 2.53 -23.63 12.15
N LYS A 519 1.63 -22.98 12.90
CA LYS A 519 1.11 -21.65 12.64
C LYS A 519 1.71 -20.67 13.66
N LEU A 520 2.30 -19.59 13.16
CA LEU A 520 2.91 -18.52 13.94
C LEU A 520 2.17 -17.21 13.67
N VAL A 521 1.96 -16.44 14.72
CA VAL A 521 1.26 -15.15 14.68
C VAL A 521 2.24 -14.05 15.06
N SER A 522 2.32 -13.03 14.23
CA SER A 522 3.15 -11.86 14.55
C SER A 522 2.47 -10.56 14.14
N TRP A 523 2.33 -9.67 15.09
CA TRP A 523 1.75 -8.36 14.91
C TRP A 523 2.75 -7.34 14.38
N TYR A 524 2.24 -6.26 13.82
CA TYR A 524 3.03 -5.10 13.41
C TYR A 524 2.15 -3.86 13.28
N ASP A 525 2.64 -2.73 13.79
CA ASP A 525 2.11 -1.44 13.39
C ASP A 525 2.60 -1.14 11.96
N ASN A 526 1.70 -1.29 10.98
CA ASN A 526 2.03 -1.14 9.57
C ASN A 526 2.41 0.29 9.17
N GLU A 527 2.20 1.28 10.03
CA GLU A 527 2.64 2.66 9.82
C GLU A 527 3.88 2.96 10.66
N TRP A 528 3.81 2.76 11.97
CA TRP A 528 4.84 3.19 12.92
C TRP A 528 6.10 2.34 12.84
N GLY A 529 5.97 1.02 12.98
CA GLY A 529 7.10 0.10 12.91
C GLY A 529 7.80 0.17 11.55
N TYR A 530 7.04 0.25 10.45
CA TYR A 530 7.61 0.43 9.11
C TYR A 530 8.34 1.77 8.96
N SER A 531 7.76 2.87 9.44
CA SER A 531 8.41 4.19 9.39
C SER A 531 9.68 4.22 10.23
N ARG A 532 9.71 3.57 11.39
CA ARG A 532 10.93 3.40 12.18
C ARG A 532 12.03 2.69 11.39
N ARG A 533 11.67 1.64 10.63
CA ARG A 533 12.62 0.93 9.74
C ARG A 533 13.16 1.79 8.61
N VAL A 534 12.37 2.72 8.08
CA VAL A 534 12.88 3.70 7.09
C VAL A 534 13.99 4.54 7.72
N ILE A 535 13.79 5.06 8.94
CA ILE A 535 14.80 5.83 9.67
C ILE A 535 16.05 4.99 9.97
N ASP A 536 15.87 3.74 10.44
CA ASP A 536 16.98 2.82 10.70
C ASP A 536 17.80 2.53 9.43
N LEU A 537 17.11 2.31 8.30
CA LEU A 537 17.77 2.06 7.03
C LEU A 537 18.56 3.29 6.57
N LEU A 538 17.99 4.49 6.66
CA LEU A 538 18.67 5.75 6.33
C LEU A 538 19.94 5.95 7.16
N ALA A 539 19.84 5.80 8.49
CA ALA A 539 20.99 5.91 9.38
C ALA A 539 22.06 4.85 9.07
N TYR A 540 21.63 3.61 8.77
CA TYR A 540 22.54 2.53 8.41
C TYR A 540 23.29 2.81 7.10
N ILE A 541 22.59 3.16 6.02
CA ILE A 541 23.24 3.38 4.72
C ILE A 541 24.14 4.61 4.75
N ALA A 542 23.77 5.66 5.48
CA ALA A 542 24.61 6.84 5.61
C ALA A 542 25.92 6.54 6.35
N LYS A 543 25.87 5.66 7.36
CA LYS A 543 27.08 5.17 8.02
C LYS A 543 27.96 4.37 7.07
N VAL A 544 27.38 3.51 6.23
CA VAL A 544 28.12 2.75 5.23
C VAL A 544 28.75 3.67 4.17
N ASP A 545 28.04 4.72 3.76
CA ASP A 545 28.52 5.73 2.80
C ASP A 545 29.59 6.68 3.39
N GLY A 546 29.86 6.62 4.69
CA GLY A 546 30.79 7.53 5.38
C GLY A 546 30.23 8.93 5.68
N ASN A 547 28.92 9.09 5.64
CA ASN A 547 28.20 10.36 5.87
C ASN A 547 27.59 10.48 7.29
N ALA A 548 27.70 9.45 8.14
CA ALA A 548 27.12 9.40 9.49
C ALA A 548 28.11 9.00 10.59
#